data_AF-A0A819S1A0-F1
#
_entry.id   AF-A0A819S1A0-F1
#
_cell.length_a   1.000
_cell.length_b   1.000
_cell.length_c   1.000
_cell.angle_alpha   90.00
_cell.angle_beta   90.00
_cell.angle_gamma   90.00
#
_symmetry.space_group_name_H-M   'P 1'
#
loop_
_entity.id
_entity.type
_entity.pdbx_description
1 polymer ?
#
loop_
_entity_poly.entity_id
_entity_poly.type
_entity_poly.pdbx_seq_one_letter_code
_entity_poly.pdbx_strand_id
1 'polypeptide(L)'
;MAEASKSRVDVLMIGTGEYTTGYVHDKASQSDKSKGVVALTLIDLRRRGKTDRLGMCGTNGKKFANIRKHMQQAIGDAYKDMDLTMDWWPGDDAVDAHAYIQALDTFKPGDACVIFTPDDTHFEIALEAIRRGIHVMITKPAVKTLAEHRQLYEEAKKKNVLVMIEGLYQIYLPNMRRIINDRILHFILF
;
A
#
# COMPACT_ATOMS: atom_id res chain seq x y z
N MET A 1 15.60 31.73 2.25
CA MET A 1 15.25 30.87 3.40
C MET A 1 15.33 29.44 2.93
N ALA A 2 16.21 28.63 3.52
CA ALA A 2 16.30 27.21 3.18
C ALA A 2 14.97 26.55 3.58
N GLU A 3 14.30 25.93 2.61
CA GLU A 3 13.10 25.14 2.82
C GLU A 3 13.46 24.07 3.85
N ALA A 4 12.80 24.09 5.02
CA ALA A 4 13.02 23.08 6.05
C ALA A 4 12.85 21.71 5.40
N SER A 5 13.89 20.87 5.43
CA SER A 5 13.87 19.50 4.91
C SER A 5 12.65 18.79 5.47
N LYS A 6 11.58 18.71 4.69
CA LYS A 6 10.35 18.02 5.04
C LYS A 6 10.73 16.55 5.13
N SER A 7 10.72 15.97 6.34
CA SER A 7 11.08 14.56 6.50
C SER A 7 10.22 13.73 5.56
N ARG A 8 10.88 13.02 4.64
CA ARG A 8 10.20 12.20 3.65
C ARG A 8 9.61 10.98 4.32
N VAL A 9 8.49 10.50 3.77
CA VAL A 9 7.75 9.34 4.30
C VAL A 9 8.31 8.07 3.66
N ASP A 10 8.63 7.09 4.49
CA ASP A 10 8.97 5.74 4.02
C ASP A 10 7.68 4.96 3.78
N VAL A 11 7.64 4.13 2.74
CA VAL A 11 6.40 3.44 2.34
C VAL A 11 6.60 1.93 2.19
N LEU A 12 5.79 1.16 2.92
CA LEU A 12 5.70 -0.29 2.81
C LEU A 12 4.51 -0.70 1.93
N MET A 13 4.75 -1.42 0.86
CA MET A 13 3.70 -2.06 0.04
C MET A 13 3.49 -3.49 0.53
N ILE A 14 2.26 -3.84 0.91
CA ILE A 14 1.88 -5.19 1.35
C ILE A 14 0.95 -5.79 0.30
N GLY A 15 1.41 -6.86 -0.34
CA GLY A 15 0.78 -7.49 -1.49
C GLY A 15 1.58 -7.29 -2.77
N THR A 16 2.06 -8.38 -3.35
CA THR A 16 2.93 -8.37 -4.54
C THR A 16 2.20 -8.72 -5.84
N GLY A 17 0.86 -8.67 -5.82
CA GLY A 17 0.02 -9.10 -6.93
C GLY A 17 -0.05 -8.10 -8.08
N GLU A 18 -1.00 -8.34 -8.97
CA GLU A 18 -1.20 -7.60 -10.22
C GLU A 18 -1.28 -6.08 -10.06
N TYR A 19 -2.08 -5.57 -9.12
CA TYR A 19 -2.20 -4.12 -8.92
C TYR A 19 -0.88 -3.49 -8.48
N THR A 20 -0.10 -4.21 -7.68
CA THR A 20 1.15 -3.68 -7.12
C THR A 20 2.28 -3.75 -8.13
N THR A 21 2.50 -4.92 -8.71
CA THR A 21 3.70 -5.24 -9.50
C THR A 21 3.40 -5.55 -10.97
N GLY A 22 2.13 -5.70 -11.34
CA GLY A 22 1.73 -6.15 -12.68
C GLY A 22 2.01 -7.63 -12.92
N TYR A 23 2.30 -8.39 -11.87
CA TYR A 23 2.69 -9.80 -11.96
C TYR A 23 1.69 -10.69 -11.21
N VAL A 24 1.22 -11.75 -11.87
CA VAL A 24 0.24 -12.70 -11.30
C VAL A 24 0.41 -14.08 -11.93
N HIS A 25 0.20 -15.15 -11.16
CA HIS A 25 0.32 -16.54 -11.65
C HIS A 25 1.64 -16.85 -12.38
N ASP A 26 2.75 -16.31 -11.87
CA ASP A 26 4.09 -16.52 -12.41
C ASP A 26 4.28 -16.02 -13.86
N LYS A 27 3.51 -15.00 -14.23
CA LYS A 27 3.60 -14.29 -15.50
C LYS A 27 3.25 -12.81 -15.35
N ALA A 28 3.67 -12.01 -16.33
CA ALA A 28 3.16 -10.66 -16.50
C ALA A 28 1.64 -10.67 -16.69
N SER A 29 0.94 -9.74 -16.06
CA SER A 29 -0.50 -9.58 -16.28
C SER A 29 -0.76 -9.15 -17.72
N GLN A 30 -1.86 -9.68 -18.29
CA GLN A 30 -2.37 -9.32 -19.60
C GLN A 30 -3.43 -8.21 -19.55
N SER A 31 -3.72 -7.68 -18.36
CA SER A 31 -4.66 -6.56 -18.20
C SER A 31 -3.98 -5.20 -18.42
N ASP A 32 -4.77 -4.13 -18.28
CA ASP A 32 -4.31 -2.74 -18.23
C ASP A 32 -3.31 -2.47 -17.10
N LYS A 33 -3.21 -3.36 -16.10
CA LYS A 33 -2.30 -3.26 -14.94
C LYS A 33 -1.00 -4.03 -15.13
N SER A 34 -0.66 -4.42 -16.35
CA SER A 34 0.56 -5.18 -16.68
C SER A 34 1.86 -4.59 -16.13
N LYS A 35 1.94 -3.28 -15.86
CA LYS A 35 3.13 -2.63 -15.26
C LYS A 35 3.13 -2.56 -13.73
N GLY A 36 2.00 -2.83 -13.07
CA GLY A 36 1.78 -2.54 -11.66
C GLY A 36 1.59 -1.04 -11.42
N VAL A 37 0.45 -0.64 -10.87
CA VAL A 37 0.11 0.77 -10.69
C VAL A 37 0.69 1.30 -9.37
N VAL A 38 0.64 0.51 -8.29
CA VAL A 38 1.06 0.96 -6.96
C VAL A 38 2.57 1.16 -6.89
N ALA A 39 3.36 0.15 -7.28
CA ALA A 39 4.83 0.26 -7.23
C ALA A 39 5.33 1.35 -8.17
N LEU A 40 4.83 1.40 -9.42
CA LEU A 40 5.17 2.45 -10.38
C LEU A 40 4.91 3.85 -9.82
N THR A 41 3.75 4.06 -9.17
CA THR A 41 3.38 5.35 -8.58
C THR A 41 4.31 5.72 -7.43
N LEU A 42 4.61 4.79 -6.52
CA LEU A 42 5.49 5.05 -5.38
C LEU A 42 6.95 5.29 -5.79
N ILE A 43 7.42 4.61 -6.83
CA ILE A 43 8.74 4.86 -7.43
C ILE A 43 8.80 6.26 -8.05
N ASP A 44 7.76 6.67 -8.79
CA ASP A 44 7.70 8.02 -9.36
C ASP A 44 7.58 9.10 -8.27
N LEU A 45 6.83 8.83 -7.19
CA LEU A 45 6.76 9.73 -6.03
C LEU A 45 8.14 9.87 -5.34
N ARG A 46 8.92 8.80 -5.24
CA ARG A 46 10.30 8.86 -4.75
C ARG A 46 11.18 9.69 -5.66
N ARG A 47 11.09 9.47 -6.98
CA ARG A 47 11.81 10.27 -8.00
C ARG A 47 11.49 11.76 -7.88
N ARG A 48 10.26 12.11 -7.47
CA ARG A 48 9.80 13.50 -7.19
C ARG A 48 10.11 13.98 -5.77
N GLY A 49 10.83 13.22 -4.97
CA GLY A 49 11.22 13.55 -3.60
C GLY A 49 10.07 13.59 -2.59
N LYS A 50 8.97 12.87 -2.86
CA LYS A 50 7.79 12.80 -1.97
C LYS A 50 7.86 11.64 -0.98
N THR A 51 8.50 10.54 -1.37
CA THR A 51 8.79 9.38 -0.54
C THR A 51 10.29 9.10 -0.58
N ASP A 52 10.81 8.27 0.34
CA ASP A 52 12.23 7.95 0.42
C ASP A 52 12.49 6.44 0.37
N ARG A 53 12.44 5.72 1.49
CA ARG A 53 12.60 4.27 1.49
C ARG A 53 11.31 3.59 1.02
N LEU A 54 11.47 2.58 0.17
CA LEU A 54 10.37 1.72 -0.27
C LEU A 54 10.62 0.29 0.22
N GLY A 55 9.56 -0.35 0.72
CA GLY A 55 9.54 -1.76 1.09
C GLY A 55 8.43 -2.51 0.37
N MET A 56 8.64 -3.79 0.10
CA MET A 56 7.67 -4.68 -0.55
C MET A 56 7.53 -5.96 0.27
N CYS A 57 6.31 -6.29 0.66
CA CYS A 57 6.00 -7.51 1.40
C CYS A 57 5.01 -8.38 0.62
N GLY A 58 5.35 -9.65 0.43
CA GLY A 58 4.46 -10.69 -0.05
C GLY A 58 4.40 -11.85 0.94
N THR A 59 3.80 -12.96 0.52
CA THR A 59 3.76 -14.20 1.33
C THR A 59 4.75 -15.26 0.85
N ASN A 60 5.31 -15.11 -0.35
CA ASN A 60 6.18 -16.08 -1.00
C ASN A 60 7.33 -15.38 -1.74
N GLY A 61 8.49 -15.34 -1.08
CA GLY A 61 9.71 -14.70 -1.58
C GLY A 61 10.29 -15.37 -2.82
N LYS A 62 9.98 -16.65 -3.06
CA LYS A 62 10.49 -17.42 -4.21
C LYS A 62 10.08 -16.84 -5.56
N LYS A 63 9.08 -15.95 -5.57
CA LYS A 63 8.59 -15.25 -6.75
C LYS A 63 9.32 -13.92 -7.01
N PHE A 64 10.06 -13.39 -6.04
CA PHE A 64 10.56 -12.02 -6.08
C PHE A 64 11.60 -11.81 -7.17
N ALA A 65 12.42 -12.82 -7.48
CA ALA A 65 13.35 -12.74 -8.61
C ALA A 65 12.63 -12.46 -9.93
N ASN A 66 11.51 -13.16 -10.20
CA ASN A 66 10.72 -12.96 -11.40
C ASN A 66 9.96 -11.64 -11.37
N ILE A 67 9.44 -11.23 -10.22
CA ILE A 67 8.78 -9.93 -10.04
C ILE A 67 9.76 -8.79 -10.31
N ARG A 68 10.97 -8.84 -9.75
CA ARG A 68 12.01 -7.82 -9.99
C ARG A 68 12.41 -7.76 -11.46
N LYS A 69 12.56 -8.92 -12.13
CA LYS A 69 12.83 -8.97 -13.58
C LYS A 69 11.69 -8.32 -14.38
N HIS A 70 10.44 -8.63 -14.04
CA HIS A 70 9.27 -8.01 -14.68
C HIS A 70 9.23 -6.50 -14.45
N MET A 71 9.45 -6.04 -13.21
CA MET A 71 9.51 -4.61 -12.89
C MET A 71 10.64 -3.89 -13.63
N GLN A 72 11.81 -4.51 -13.79
CA GLN A 72 12.89 -3.95 -14.59
C GLN A 72 12.42 -3.73 -16.04
N GLN A 73 11.83 -4.73 -16.68
CA GLN A 73 11.35 -4.62 -18.06
C GLN A 73 10.20 -3.62 -18.21
N ALA A 74 9.23 -3.66 -17.29
CA ALA A 74 8.00 -2.88 -17.38
C ALA A 74 8.16 -1.41 -16.94
N ILE A 75 9.12 -1.15 -16.05
CA ILE A 75 9.35 0.17 -15.43
C ILE A 75 10.76 0.68 -15.72
N GLY A 76 11.79 -0.04 -15.29
CA GLY A 76 13.18 0.42 -15.36
C GLY A 76 13.68 0.67 -16.79
N ASP A 77 13.33 -0.21 -17.72
CA ASP A 77 13.71 -0.11 -19.13
C ASP A 77 12.76 0.81 -19.92
N ALA A 78 11.54 1.03 -19.41
CA ALA A 78 10.48 1.76 -20.10
C ALA A 78 10.45 3.26 -19.75
N TYR A 79 10.94 3.65 -18.57
CA TYR A 79 10.92 5.03 -18.08
C TYR A 79 12.30 5.46 -17.58
N LYS A 80 12.65 6.71 -17.85
CA LYS A 80 13.93 7.27 -17.45
C LYS A 80 13.97 7.56 -15.94
N ASP A 81 15.13 7.33 -15.32
CA ASP A 81 15.45 7.74 -13.95
C ASP A 81 14.54 7.13 -12.87
N MET A 82 14.07 5.89 -13.09
CA MET A 82 13.27 5.14 -12.12
C MET A 82 14.17 4.23 -11.27
N ASP A 83 14.44 4.63 -10.03
CA ASP A 83 15.11 3.77 -9.05
C ASP A 83 14.15 2.66 -8.61
N LEU A 84 14.53 1.39 -8.78
CA LEU A 84 13.73 0.23 -8.38
C LEU A 84 14.17 -0.39 -7.05
N THR A 85 15.16 0.20 -6.38
CA THR A 85 15.68 -0.29 -5.10
C THR A 85 14.59 -0.26 -4.03
N MET A 86 14.35 -1.40 -3.39
CA MET A 86 13.44 -1.53 -2.25
C MET A 86 13.81 -2.76 -1.43
N ASP A 87 13.42 -2.75 -0.16
CA ASP A 87 13.57 -3.90 0.73
C ASP A 87 12.44 -4.91 0.49
N TRP A 88 12.71 -6.20 0.74
CA TRP A 88 11.77 -7.29 0.43
C TRP A 88 11.54 -8.23 1.61
N TRP A 89 10.27 -8.57 1.85
CA TRP A 89 9.86 -9.56 2.85
C TRP A 89 8.81 -10.54 2.31
N PRO A 90 8.87 -11.84 2.68
CA PRO A 90 10.00 -12.48 3.35
C PRO A 90 11.24 -12.52 2.42
N GLY A 91 12.38 -13.03 2.90
CA GLY A 91 13.54 -13.22 2.01
C GLY A 91 13.24 -14.11 0.80
N ASP A 92 14.05 -14.02 -0.25
CA ASP A 92 13.82 -14.67 -1.56
C ASP A 92 13.57 -16.19 -1.48
N ASP A 93 14.10 -16.89 -0.49
CA ASP A 93 13.93 -18.35 -0.36
C ASP A 93 12.82 -18.77 0.63
N ALA A 94 12.10 -17.80 1.20
CA ALA A 94 11.16 -18.02 2.28
C ALA A 94 9.70 -17.87 1.84
N VAL A 95 8.81 -18.55 2.55
CA VAL A 95 7.36 -18.44 2.44
C VAL A 95 6.83 -18.20 3.85
N ASP A 96 6.24 -17.04 4.06
CA ASP A 96 5.70 -16.63 5.35
C ASP A 96 4.54 -15.65 5.12
N ALA A 97 3.34 -16.07 5.50
CA ALA A 97 2.14 -15.24 5.38
C ALA A 97 2.15 -14.03 6.31
N HIS A 98 2.94 -14.07 7.39
CA HIS A 98 3.03 -13.04 8.42
C HIS A 98 4.33 -12.22 8.35
N ALA A 99 5.08 -12.34 7.25
CA ALA A 99 6.30 -11.57 7.02
C ALA A 99 6.06 -10.04 7.13
N TYR A 100 4.82 -9.59 6.93
CA TYR A 100 4.42 -8.21 7.10
C TYR A 100 4.67 -7.67 8.50
N ILE A 101 4.64 -8.51 9.54
CA ILE A 101 4.93 -8.10 10.92
C ILE A 101 6.39 -7.66 11.03
N GLN A 102 7.31 -8.51 10.55
CA GLN A 102 8.74 -8.20 10.52
C GLN A 102 9.02 -6.98 9.63
N ALA A 103 8.34 -6.89 8.49
CA ALA A 103 8.46 -5.73 7.62
C ALA A 103 8.06 -4.43 8.36
N LEU A 104 6.88 -4.42 8.98
CA LEU A 104 6.34 -3.27 9.73
C LEU A 104 7.24 -2.84 10.89
N ASP A 105 7.91 -3.78 11.57
CA ASP A 105 8.85 -3.48 12.65
C ASP A 105 10.09 -2.69 12.17
N THR A 106 10.36 -2.66 10.86
CA THR A 106 11.44 -1.85 10.28
C THR A 106 11.01 -0.44 9.89
N PHE A 107 9.72 -0.10 10.00
CA PHE A 107 9.18 1.22 9.73
C PHE A 107 8.87 1.95 11.05
N LYS A 108 8.85 3.28 11.01
CA LYS A 108 8.68 4.11 12.20
C LYS A 108 7.31 4.80 12.20
N PRO A 109 6.82 5.28 13.36
CA PRO A 109 5.62 6.10 13.41
C PRO A 109 5.70 7.30 12.45
N GLY A 110 4.61 7.56 11.73
CA GLY A 110 4.54 8.60 10.68
C GLY A 110 4.90 8.12 9.28
N ASP A 111 5.46 6.91 9.13
CA ASP A 111 5.58 6.26 7.83
C ASP A 111 4.21 5.78 7.32
N ALA A 112 4.16 5.24 6.10
CA ALA A 112 2.92 4.73 5.51
C ALA A 112 3.04 3.27 5.07
N CYS A 113 1.92 2.54 5.09
CA CYS A 113 1.77 1.27 4.42
C CYS A 113 0.59 1.29 3.45
N VAL A 114 0.72 0.53 2.37
CA VAL A 114 -0.28 0.39 1.31
C VAL A 114 -0.62 -1.08 1.17
N ILE A 115 -1.89 -1.44 1.35
CA ILE A 115 -2.37 -2.81 1.45
C ILE A 115 -3.19 -3.14 0.20
N PHE A 116 -2.67 -4.07 -0.61
CA PHE A 116 -3.28 -4.66 -1.81
C PHE A 116 -3.20 -6.19 -1.70
N THR A 117 -3.88 -6.75 -0.71
CA THR A 117 -3.90 -8.18 -0.41
C THR A 117 -5.31 -8.75 -0.60
N PRO A 118 -5.55 -10.07 -0.45
CA PRO A 118 -6.91 -10.59 -0.41
C PRO A 118 -7.72 -10.01 0.76
N ASP A 119 -8.99 -9.71 0.53
CA ASP A 119 -9.89 -9.01 1.47
C ASP A 119 -9.89 -9.56 2.90
N ASP A 120 -9.75 -10.88 3.06
CA ASP A 120 -9.72 -11.56 4.37
C ASP A 120 -8.52 -11.18 5.24
N THR A 121 -7.47 -10.64 4.65
CA THR A 121 -6.21 -10.32 5.36
C THR A 121 -6.11 -8.85 5.75
N HIS A 122 -6.96 -8.00 5.19
CA HIS A 122 -6.90 -6.55 5.33
C HIS A 122 -6.94 -6.08 6.79
N PHE A 123 -7.87 -6.62 7.58
CA PHE A 123 -8.11 -6.15 8.94
C PHE A 123 -6.88 -6.30 9.84
N GLU A 124 -6.29 -7.49 9.88
CA GLU A 124 -5.14 -7.78 10.73
C GLU A 124 -3.93 -6.93 10.33
N ILE A 125 -3.63 -6.86 9.03
CA ILE A 125 -2.50 -6.09 8.51
C ILE A 125 -2.67 -4.60 8.84
N ALA A 126 -3.86 -4.04 8.61
CA ALA A 126 -4.13 -2.63 8.87
C ALA A 126 -4.04 -2.31 10.38
N LEU A 127 -4.60 -3.18 11.23
CA LEU A 127 -4.56 -3.01 12.67
C LEU A 127 -3.12 -3.02 13.21
N GLU A 128 -2.28 -3.93 12.73
CA GLU A 128 -0.87 -4.02 13.14
C GLU A 128 -0.05 -2.81 12.70
N ALA A 129 -0.32 -2.24 11.53
CA ALA A 129 0.29 -0.99 11.07
C ALA A 129 -0.16 0.21 11.91
N ILE A 130 -1.48 0.36 12.14
CA ILE A 130 -2.06 1.45 12.95
C ILE A 130 -1.48 1.45 14.36
N ARG A 131 -1.39 0.27 14.99
CA ARG A 131 -0.84 0.13 16.36
C ARG A 131 0.61 0.60 16.48
N ARG A 132 1.37 0.50 15.38
CA ARG A 132 2.75 1.00 15.26
C ARG A 132 2.84 2.49 14.92
N GLY A 133 1.71 3.18 14.76
CA GLY A 133 1.69 4.60 14.39
C GLY A 133 1.97 4.83 12.90
N ILE A 134 1.75 3.82 12.05
CA ILE A 134 1.95 3.89 10.61
C ILE A 134 0.61 4.24 9.94
N HIS A 135 0.65 5.17 8.99
CA HIS A 135 -0.51 5.54 8.16
C HIS A 135 -0.87 4.40 7.22
N VAL A 136 -2.17 4.20 6.96
CA VAL A 136 -2.62 3.05 6.15
C VAL A 136 -3.42 3.53 4.95
N MET A 137 -3.06 3.02 3.77
CA MET A 137 -3.96 3.00 2.61
C MET A 137 -4.37 1.57 2.31
N ILE A 138 -5.66 1.29 2.20
CA ILE A 138 -6.20 -0.06 2.04
C ILE A 138 -7.13 -0.18 0.84
N THR A 139 -7.03 -1.26 0.08
CA THR A 139 -7.96 -1.53 -1.01
C THR A 139 -9.37 -1.80 -0.55
N LYS A 140 -10.34 -1.49 -1.42
CA LYS A 140 -11.74 -1.86 -1.20
C LYS A 140 -11.97 -3.36 -1.49
N PRO A 141 -12.86 -4.02 -0.72
CA PRO A 141 -13.43 -3.56 0.54
C PRO A 141 -12.36 -3.47 1.63
N ALA A 142 -12.36 -2.40 2.43
CA ALA A 142 -11.35 -2.21 3.47
C ALA A 142 -11.38 -3.33 4.51
N VAL A 143 -12.57 -3.74 4.96
CA VAL A 143 -12.81 -4.89 5.84
C VAL A 143 -14.20 -5.45 5.55
N LYS A 144 -14.50 -6.66 6.03
CA LYS A 144 -15.76 -7.36 5.72
C LYS A 144 -16.89 -7.03 6.69
N THR A 145 -16.57 -6.53 7.89
CA THR A 145 -17.58 -6.23 8.93
C THR A 145 -17.53 -4.79 9.44
N LEU A 146 -18.69 -4.28 9.88
CA LEU A 146 -18.80 -2.99 10.56
C LEU A 146 -18.00 -2.97 11.88
N ALA A 147 -17.92 -4.10 12.58
CA ALA A 147 -17.18 -4.22 13.83
C ALA A 147 -15.68 -3.98 13.62
N GLU A 148 -15.08 -4.68 12.64
CA GLU A 148 -13.68 -4.48 12.24
C GLU A 148 -13.43 -3.03 11.83
N HIS A 149 -14.33 -2.44 11.05
CA HIS A 149 -14.14 -1.06 10.58
C HIS A 149 -14.17 -0.06 11.75
N ARG A 150 -15.11 -0.22 12.68
CA ARG A 150 -15.17 0.61 13.90
C ARG A 150 -13.91 0.44 14.74
N GLN A 151 -13.37 -0.77 14.82
CA GLN A 151 -12.14 -1.00 15.54
C GLN A 151 -10.95 -0.30 14.88
N LEU A 152 -10.80 -0.40 13.55
CA LEU A 152 -9.76 0.35 12.84
C LEU A 152 -9.92 1.86 13.05
N TYR A 153 -11.16 2.38 13.05
CA TYR A 153 -11.50 3.78 13.35
C TYR A 153 -10.99 4.21 14.73
N GLU A 154 -11.36 3.49 15.78
CA GLU A 154 -10.97 3.86 17.14
C GLU A 154 -9.46 3.75 17.33
N GLU A 155 -8.81 2.74 16.77
CA GLU A 155 -7.36 2.57 16.87
C GLU A 155 -6.59 3.66 16.10
N ALA A 156 -7.04 4.01 14.89
CA ALA A 156 -6.44 5.08 14.10
C ALA A 156 -6.54 6.43 14.82
N LYS A 157 -7.71 6.73 15.40
CA LYS A 157 -7.91 7.93 16.22
C LYS A 157 -7.04 7.94 17.47
N LYS A 158 -6.93 6.82 18.19
CA LYS A 158 -6.05 6.69 19.38
C LYS A 158 -4.58 6.90 19.03
N LYS A 159 -4.15 6.40 17.87
CA LYS A 159 -2.76 6.48 17.40
C LYS A 159 -2.45 7.75 16.61
N ASN A 160 -3.48 8.56 16.33
CA ASN A 160 -3.39 9.77 15.52
C ASN A 160 -2.77 9.50 14.14
N VAL A 161 -3.23 8.43 13.47
CA VAL A 161 -2.79 8.05 12.13
C VAL A 161 -3.94 8.14 11.13
N LEU A 162 -3.63 8.57 9.91
CA LEU A 162 -4.56 8.56 8.79
C LEU A 162 -4.78 7.14 8.27
N VAL A 163 -6.05 6.78 8.08
CA VAL A 163 -6.46 5.58 7.32
C VAL A 163 -7.29 6.00 6.12
N MET A 164 -6.85 5.56 4.94
CA MET A 164 -7.44 5.87 3.64
C MET A 164 -7.90 4.59 2.94
N ILE A 165 -9.07 4.63 2.31
CA ILE A 165 -9.56 3.53 1.48
C ILE A 165 -9.41 3.92 0.00
N GLU A 166 -8.77 3.06 -0.78
CA GLU A 166 -8.56 3.24 -2.21
C GLU A 166 -9.89 3.38 -2.98
N GLY A 167 -9.94 4.31 -3.93
CA GLY A 167 -11.09 4.51 -4.82
C GLY A 167 -12.28 5.29 -4.23
N LEU A 168 -12.34 5.56 -2.91
CA LEU A 168 -13.47 6.27 -2.30
C LEU A 168 -13.41 7.81 -2.41
N TYR A 169 -12.33 8.39 -2.95
CA TYR A 169 -12.24 9.86 -3.16
C TYR A 169 -13.33 10.41 -4.09
N GLN A 170 -13.84 9.58 -5.01
CA GLN A 170 -14.92 9.98 -5.92
C GLN A 170 -16.21 10.33 -5.15
N ILE A 171 -16.36 9.82 -3.92
CA ILE A 171 -17.52 10.05 -3.08
C ILE A 171 -17.58 11.51 -2.57
N TYR A 172 -16.44 12.22 -2.50
CA TYR A 172 -16.41 13.65 -2.17
C TYR A 172 -16.60 14.58 -3.37
N LEU A 173 -16.75 14.05 -4.58
CA LEU A 173 -17.09 14.88 -5.73
C LEU A 173 -18.47 15.52 -5.48
N PRO A 174 -18.67 16.81 -5.85
CA PRO A 174 -19.91 17.53 -5.58
C PRO A 174 -21.19 16.78 -5.98
N ASN A 175 -21.11 15.99 -7.06
CA ASN A 175 -22.23 15.22 -7.61
C ASN A 175 -22.59 13.96 -6.78
N MET A 176 -21.62 13.36 -6.08
CA MET A 176 -21.82 12.18 -5.22
C MET A 176 -22.28 12.55 -3.81
N ARG A 177 -21.93 13.75 -3.34
CA ARG A 177 -22.34 14.30 -2.03
C ARG A 177 -23.85 14.34 -1.81
N ARG A 178 -24.62 14.47 -2.89
CA ARG A 178 -26.08 14.48 -2.90
C ARG A 178 -26.70 13.10 -2.64
N ILE A 179 -25.98 12.01 -2.94
CA ILE A 179 -26.43 10.62 -2.69
C ILE A 179 -26.13 10.19 -1.24
N ILE A 180 -25.07 10.73 -0.63
CA ILE A 180 -24.59 10.34 0.71
C ILE A 180 -25.44 10.94 1.83
N ASN A 181 -25.94 12.17 1.65
CA ASN A 181 -26.74 12.86 2.66
C ASN A 181 -28.11 12.16 2.92
N ASP A 182 -28.53 11.24 2.04
CA ASP A 182 -29.78 10.49 2.16
C ASP A 182 -29.64 9.13 2.90
N ARG A 183 -28.77 9.06 3.91
CA ARG A 183 -28.63 7.95 4.90
C ARG A 183 -27.89 6.68 4.48
N ILE A 184 -26.86 6.76 3.64
CA ILE A 184 -26.03 5.58 3.32
C ILE A 184 -24.54 5.98 3.31
N LEU A 185 -23.74 5.37 4.20
CA LEU A 185 -22.26 5.39 4.31
C LEU A 185 -21.58 6.57 5.06
N HIS A 186 -21.37 6.39 6.37
CA HIS A 186 -20.37 7.10 7.21
C HIS A 186 -19.02 6.33 7.25
N PHE A 187 -18.31 6.18 6.12
CA PHE A 187 -17.17 5.25 6.02
C PHE A 187 -16.09 5.76 5.06
N ILE A 188 -15.43 6.91 5.34
CA ILE A 188 -14.63 7.52 4.25
C ILE A 188 -13.26 8.09 4.63
N LEU A 189 -13.03 8.66 5.80
CA LEU A 189 -11.68 8.94 6.32
C LEU A 189 -11.78 9.10 7.83
N PHE A 190 -10.78 8.58 8.55
CA PHE A 190 -10.68 8.74 9.99
C PHE A 190 -9.24 8.68 10.48
#